data_AF-A0A0H3DL10-F1
#
_entry.id   AF-A0A0H3DL10-F1
#
_cell.length_a   1.000
_cell.length_b   1.000
_cell.length_c   1.000
_cell.angle_alpha   90.00
_cell.angle_beta   90.00
_cell.angle_gamma   90.00
#
_symmetry.space_group_name_H-M   'P 1'
#
loop_
_entity.id
_entity.type
_entity.pdbx_description
1 polymer ?
#
loop_
_entity_poly.entity_id
_entity_poly.type
_entity_poly.pdbx_seq_one_letter_code
_entity_poly.pdbx_strand_id
1 'polypeptide(L)'
;MKFKFLLTPLLSSVLFLSACSATFEADLKNLIKETDGKDLDVSKLIITSEGKQILIGYLKKSYEVNSEKTTELLLNAWKQSAEKNEIGIDLFNWTKSIFSGVNTFNKKQKVEYFNMTYKGISDVSVKAKLNHTLTWNENYSYRGFNIHKGDKHYFNSFLTLKANSYLPFTSKNFDVYSKRIRLSVSFHWILKGKDELSQKILDKTVLNGYIEYIVDNYQINLFRYLVYLIE
;
A
#
# COMPACT_ATOMS: atom_id res chain seq x y z
N MET A 1 -18.69 -26.60 43.60
CA MET A 1 -18.73 -26.25 42.16
C MET A 1 -17.53 -25.35 41.87
N LYS A 2 -16.46 -25.88 41.26
CA LYS A 2 -15.21 -25.15 40.96
C LYS A 2 -15.19 -24.85 39.46
N PHE A 3 -15.36 -23.59 39.06
CA PHE A 3 -15.12 -23.17 37.69
C PHE A 3 -13.63 -22.90 37.50
N LYS A 4 -12.96 -23.74 36.70
CA LYS A 4 -11.63 -23.45 36.17
C LYS A 4 -11.79 -22.51 34.98
N PHE A 5 -11.27 -21.29 35.09
CA PHE A 5 -11.00 -20.44 33.93
C PHE A 5 -9.81 -21.05 33.16
N LEU A 6 -10.08 -21.60 31.98
CA LEU A 6 -9.07 -21.89 30.98
C LEU A 6 -8.77 -20.58 30.24
N LEU A 7 -7.71 -19.89 30.66
CA LEU A 7 -7.01 -18.93 29.83
C LEU A 7 -6.28 -19.71 28.74
N THR A 8 -6.84 -19.74 27.54
CA THR A 8 -6.08 -20.07 26.33
C THR A 8 -5.20 -18.86 25.98
N PRO A 9 -3.87 -18.99 25.98
CA PRO A 9 -3.03 -17.93 25.41
C PRO A 9 -3.25 -17.92 23.90
N LEU A 10 -3.47 -16.72 23.35
CA LEU A 10 -3.46 -16.44 21.91
C LEU A 10 -2.20 -17.08 21.29
N LEU A 11 -2.44 -18.04 20.39
CA LEU A 11 -1.41 -18.65 19.57
C LEU A 11 -0.79 -17.61 18.63
N SER A 12 0.47 -17.29 18.92
CA SER A 12 1.57 -17.13 17.96
C SER A 12 1.27 -16.44 16.64
N SER A 13 1.34 -15.11 16.62
CA SER A 13 1.61 -14.34 15.40
C SER A 13 3.09 -13.96 15.34
N VAL A 14 3.98 -14.96 15.19
CA VAL A 14 5.42 -14.73 15.01
C VAL A 14 5.98 -15.75 14.02
N LEU A 15 6.50 -15.21 12.90
CA LEU A 15 7.44 -15.79 11.92
C LEU A 15 6.91 -16.79 10.86
N PHE A 16 6.45 -16.25 9.73
CA PHE A 16 6.65 -16.86 8.39
C PHE A 16 6.96 -15.77 7.37
N LEU A 17 8.12 -15.10 7.48
CA LEU A 17 8.50 -14.03 6.53
C LEU A 17 9.47 -14.46 5.42
N SER A 18 9.97 -15.71 5.45
CA SER A 18 10.91 -16.21 4.44
C SER A 18 10.30 -17.20 3.43
N ALA A 19 9.10 -17.72 3.67
CA ALA A 19 8.45 -18.68 2.77
C ALA A 19 7.49 -18.03 1.75
N CYS A 20 7.01 -16.80 2.01
CA CYS A 20 5.94 -16.19 1.21
C CYS A 20 6.38 -15.63 -0.16
N SER A 21 7.65 -15.24 -0.35
CA SER A 21 8.12 -14.77 -1.66
C SER A 21 8.27 -15.90 -2.67
N ALA A 22 8.84 -17.04 -2.24
CA ALA A 22 8.98 -18.23 -3.08
C ALA A 22 7.62 -18.80 -3.53
N THR A 23 6.60 -18.75 -2.65
CA THR A 23 5.25 -19.17 -3.01
C THR A 23 4.59 -18.22 -4.00
N PHE A 24 4.75 -16.89 -3.82
CA PHE A 24 4.15 -15.92 -4.74
C PHE A 24 4.74 -16.00 -6.15
N GLU A 25 6.05 -16.14 -6.27
CA GLU A 25 6.70 -16.28 -7.58
C GLU A 25 6.22 -17.55 -8.32
N ALA A 26 6.06 -18.66 -7.59
CA ALA A 26 5.53 -19.90 -8.13
C ALA A 26 4.07 -19.75 -8.58
N ASP A 27 3.22 -19.08 -7.79
CA ASP A 27 1.82 -18.83 -8.14
C ASP A 27 1.70 -17.97 -9.42
N LEU A 28 2.55 -16.93 -9.55
CA LEU A 28 2.63 -16.11 -10.76
C LEU A 28 3.07 -16.92 -11.98
N LYS A 29 4.12 -17.75 -11.85
CA LYS A 29 4.59 -18.63 -12.93
C LYS A 29 3.51 -19.62 -13.35
N ASN A 30 2.85 -20.26 -12.39
CA ASN A 30 1.77 -21.21 -12.64
C ASN A 30 0.61 -20.53 -13.38
N LEU A 31 0.19 -19.34 -12.95
CA LEU A 31 -0.86 -18.57 -13.63
C LEU A 31 -0.52 -18.31 -15.11
N ILE A 32 0.71 -17.87 -15.39
CA ILE A 32 1.14 -17.57 -16.76
C ILE A 32 1.25 -18.86 -17.59
N LYS A 33 1.80 -19.93 -17.01
CA LYS A 33 1.96 -21.23 -17.67
C LYS A 33 0.63 -21.87 -18.02
N GLU A 34 -0.37 -21.80 -17.13
CA GLU A 34 -1.73 -22.27 -17.39
C GLU A 34 -2.40 -21.49 -18.54
N THR A 35 -2.04 -20.23 -18.74
CA THR A 35 -2.67 -19.36 -19.74
C THR A 35 -2.01 -19.45 -21.12
N ASP A 36 -0.67 -19.41 -21.19
CA ASP A 36 0.08 -19.28 -22.46
C ASP A 36 1.09 -20.43 -22.67
N GLY A 37 1.08 -21.46 -21.80
CA GLY A 37 1.98 -22.62 -21.88
C GLY A 37 3.46 -22.34 -21.63
N LYS A 38 3.81 -21.07 -21.35
CA LYS A 38 5.19 -20.61 -21.21
C LYS A 38 5.65 -20.67 -19.77
N ASP A 39 6.84 -21.22 -19.59
CA ASP A 39 7.60 -21.11 -18.35
C ASP A 39 8.52 -19.88 -18.45
N LEU A 40 8.29 -18.91 -17.58
CA LEU A 40 8.99 -17.62 -17.62
C LEU A 40 9.82 -17.44 -16.36
N ASP A 41 11.03 -16.95 -16.54
CA ASP A 41 11.85 -16.45 -15.44
C ASP A 41 11.38 -15.03 -15.06
N VAL A 42 10.33 -14.95 -14.25
CA VAL A 42 9.72 -13.68 -13.83
C VAL A 42 10.72 -12.78 -13.07
N SER A 43 11.67 -13.38 -12.34
CA SER A 43 12.73 -12.64 -11.65
C SER A 43 13.62 -11.86 -12.62
N LYS A 44 13.92 -12.42 -13.79
CA LYS A 44 14.67 -11.70 -14.84
C LYS A 44 13.81 -10.67 -15.56
N LEU A 45 12.53 -10.96 -15.78
CA LEU A 45 11.62 -10.04 -16.49
C LEU A 45 11.40 -8.74 -15.73
N ILE A 46 11.36 -8.77 -14.39
CA ILE A 46 11.16 -7.55 -13.61
C ILE A 46 12.39 -6.62 -13.57
N ILE A 47 13.55 -7.02 -14.08
CA ILE A 47 14.75 -6.18 -14.06
C ILE A 47 14.67 -5.09 -15.14
N THR A 48 14.18 -5.43 -16.34
CA THR A 48 14.19 -4.53 -17.50
C THR A 48 12.82 -3.90 -17.75
N SER A 49 12.82 -2.77 -18.45
CA SER A 49 11.58 -2.10 -18.84
C SER A 49 10.78 -2.99 -19.80
N GLU A 50 11.43 -3.60 -20.78
CA GLU A 50 10.84 -4.50 -21.76
C GLU A 50 10.29 -5.75 -21.08
N GLY A 51 11.02 -6.33 -20.13
CA GLY A 51 10.57 -7.49 -19.37
C GLY A 51 9.32 -7.19 -18.54
N LYS A 52 9.23 -6.01 -17.90
CA LYS A 52 8.02 -5.55 -17.20
C LYS A 52 6.83 -5.41 -18.15
N GLN A 53 7.03 -4.89 -19.36
CA GLN A 53 5.99 -4.80 -20.38
C GLN A 53 5.48 -6.19 -20.79
N ILE A 54 6.40 -7.12 -21.04
CA ILE A 54 6.10 -8.51 -21.38
C ILE A 54 5.27 -9.16 -20.26
N LEU A 55 5.68 -9.00 -19.00
CA LEU A 55 4.99 -9.58 -17.85
C LEU A 55 3.55 -9.05 -17.70
N ILE A 56 3.33 -7.74 -17.87
CA ILE A 56 1.98 -7.16 -17.87
C ILE A 56 1.14 -7.70 -19.03
N GLY A 57 1.75 -7.91 -20.20
CA GLY A 57 1.09 -8.55 -21.33
C GLY A 57 0.57 -9.95 -20.99
N TYR A 58 1.39 -10.77 -20.32
CA TYR A 58 0.95 -12.10 -19.87
C TYR A 58 -0.11 -12.03 -18.78
N LEU A 59 0.02 -11.11 -17.82
CA LEU A 59 -1.00 -10.89 -16.79
C LEU A 59 -2.34 -10.43 -17.39
N LYS A 60 -2.30 -9.59 -18.41
CA LYS A 60 -3.50 -9.17 -19.16
C LYS A 60 -4.19 -10.37 -19.80
N LYS A 61 -3.44 -11.22 -20.51
CA LYS A 61 -3.97 -12.45 -21.11
C LYS A 61 -4.53 -13.39 -20.04
N SER A 62 -3.82 -13.53 -18.92
CA SER A 62 -4.26 -14.38 -17.80
C SER A 62 -5.58 -13.87 -17.23
N TYR A 63 -5.75 -12.54 -17.14
CA TYR A 63 -7.01 -11.94 -16.71
C TYR A 63 -8.15 -12.19 -17.71
N GLU A 64 -7.87 -12.14 -19.01
CA GLU A 64 -8.85 -12.41 -20.06
C GLU A 64 -9.31 -13.88 -20.09
N VAL A 65 -8.45 -14.82 -19.71
CA VAL A 65 -8.77 -16.26 -19.62
C VAL A 65 -9.35 -16.65 -18.26
N ASN A 66 -8.76 -16.17 -17.17
CA ASN A 66 -9.14 -16.46 -15.78
C ASN A 66 -9.01 -15.20 -14.91
N SER A 67 -10.05 -14.36 -14.98
CA SER A 67 -10.10 -13.08 -14.28
C SER A 67 -10.08 -13.21 -12.76
N GLU A 68 -10.67 -14.28 -12.21
CA GLU A 68 -10.73 -14.55 -10.77
C GLU A 68 -9.34 -14.87 -10.21
N LYS A 69 -8.66 -15.87 -10.76
CA LYS A 69 -7.33 -16.28 -10.30
C LYS A 69 -6.29 -15.16 -10.50
N THR A 70 -6.40 -14.41 -11.60
CA THR A 70 -5.51 -13.27 -11.84
C THR A 70 -5.77 -12.13 -10.86
N THR A 71 -7.05 -11.86 -10.54
CA THR A 71 -7.43 -10.88 -9.52
C THR A 71 -6.88 -11.25 -8.16
N GLU A 72 -7.11 -12.50 -7.74
CA GLU A 72 -6.64 -13.00 -6.46
C GLU A 72 -5.12 -12.83 -6.33
N LEU A 73 -4.36 -13.22 -7.35
CA LEU A 73 -2.90 -13.03 -7.35
C LEU A 73 -2.50 -11.57 -7.16
N LEU A 74 -3.11 -10.64 -7.90
CA LEU A 74 -2.78 -9.20 -7.83
C LEU A 74 -3.13 -8.59 -6.46
N LEU A 75 -4.25 -8.99 -5.86
CA LEU A 75 -4.68 -8.51 -4.55
C LEU A 75 -3.87 -9.13 -3.41
N ASN A 76 -3.52 -10.41 -3.53
CA ASN A 76 -2.61 -11.09 -2.60
C ASN A 76 -1.21 -10.45 -2.65
N ALA A 77 -0.74 -10.05 -3.83
CA ALA A 77 0.51 -9.29 -3.96
C ALA A 77 0.44 -7.99 -3.14
N TRP A 78 -0.61 -7.20 -3.32
CA TRP A 78 -0.79 -5.95 -2.57
C TRP A 78 -0.85 -6.20 -1.06
N LYS A 79 -1.61 -7.21 -0.62
CA LYS A 79 -1.71 -7.58 0.80
C LYS A 79 -0.35 -7.94 1.40
N GLN A 80 0.40 -8.83 0.75
CA GLN A 80 1.73 -9.25 1.24
C GLN A 80 2.75 -8.10 1.20
N SER A 81 2.69 -7.20 0.20
CA SER A 81 3.51 -5.99 0.20
C SER A 81 3.20 -5.11 1.42
N ALA A 82 1.92 -4.93 1.76
CA ALA A 82 1.53 -4.13 2.92
C ALA A 82 2.04 -4.72 4.25
N GLU A 83 2.08 -6.05 4.39
CA GLU A 83 2.69 -6.75 5.54
C GLU A 83 4.20 -6.46 5.67
N LYS A 84 4.86 -6.17 4.55
CA LYS A 84 6.26 -5.71 4.48
C LYS A 84 6.42 -4.19 4.54
N ASN A 85 5.35 -3.45 4.84
CA ASN A 85 5.25 -1.98 4.91
C ASN A 85 5.16 -1.24 3.56
N GLU A 86 4.97 -1.94 2.46
CA GLU A 86 4.78 -1.36 1.12
C GLU A 86 3.29 -1.27 0.77
N ILE A 87 2.70 -0.09 1.01
CA ILE A 87 1.32 0.22 0.63
C ILE A 87 1.26 1.20 -0.54
N GLY A 88 2.40 1.80 -0.92
CA GLY A 88 2.64 2.84 -1.91
C GLY A 88 1.56 3.93 -2.10
N ILE A 89 0.86 4.31 -1.05
CA ILE A 89 -0.03 5.47 -1.12
C ILE A 89 0.88 6.71 -0.95
N ASP A 90 1.48 7.12 -2.07
CA ASP A 90 2.46 8.21 -2.15
C ASP A 90 1.81 9.59 -2.17
N LEU A 91 0.49 9.66 -2.06
CA LEU A 91 -0.33 10.89 -2.11
C LEU A 91 0.20 12.00 -1.23
N PHE A 92 0.96 11.63 -0.21
CA PHE A 92 1.55 12.57 0.71
C PHE A 92 3.04 12.36 0.89
N ASN A 93 3.79 12.82 -0.11
CA ASN A 93 5.16 13.23 0.11
C ASN A 93 5.15 14.56 0.90
N TRP A 94 4.87 14.48 2.21
CA TRP A 94 4.82 15.63 3.12
C TRP A 94 6.09 16.50 3.10
N THR A 95 7.16 16.01 2.48
CA THR A 95 8.45 16.69 2.34
C THR A 95 8.51 17.75 1.25
N LYS A 96 7.65 17.68 0.21
CA LYS A 96 7.78 18.54 -1.00
C LYS A 96 6.79 19.68 -1.09
N SER A 97 5.57 19.52 -0.56
CA SER A 97 4.46 20.47 -0.79
C SER A 97 4.40 21.62 0.20
N ILE A 98 5.15 21.54 1.30
CA ILE A 98 4.90 22.41 2.44
C ILE A 98 5.81 23.65 2.43
N PHE A 99 7.05 23.52 1.95
CA PHE A 99 8.03 24.61 1.92
C PHE A 99 8.89 24.48 0.68
N SER A 100 8.60 25.24 -0.38
CA SER A 100 9.51 25.60 -1.49
C SER A 100 10.82 24.79 -1.61
N GLY A 101 10.74 23.49 -1.86
CA GLY A 101 11.90 22.61 -2.10
C GLY A 101 12.77 22.22 -0.89
N VAL A 102 12.45 22.58 0.36
CA VAL A 102 13.24 22.21 1.55
C VAL A 102 12.62 21.01 2.26
N ASN A 103 13.41 19.95 2.45
CA ASN A 103 12.97 18.73 3.14
C ASN A 103 12.91 18.97 4.66
N THR A 104 11.80 19.53 5.14
CA THR A 104 11.64 20.04 6.52
C THR A 104 11.71 18.95 7.59
N PHE A 105 11.37 17.71 7.24
CA PHE A 105 11.47 16.57 8.14
C PHE A 105 11.63 15.25 7.39
N ASN A 106 12.24 14.27 8.05
CA ASN A 106 12.25 12.89 7.59
C ASN A 106 11.00 12.16 8.10
N LYS A 107 10.29 11.47 7.20
CA LYS A 107 9.12 10.64 7.53
C LYS A 107 9.51 9.16 7.54
N LYS A 108 9.28 8.47 8.66
CA LYS A 108 9.23 7.00 8.70
C LYS A 108 7.77 6.56 8.77
N GLN A 109 7.42 5.53 8.01
CA GLN A 109 6.08 4.96 7.95
C GLN A 109 6.14 3.48 8.28
N LYS A 110 5.17 2.99 9.04
CA LYS A 110 4.97 1.57 9.33
C LYS A 110 3.50 1.21 9.21
N VAL A 111 3.19 0.08 8.60
CA VAL A 111 1.83 -0.47 8.60
C VAL A 111 1.58 -1.09 9.99
N GLU A 112 0.58 -0.59 10.70
CA GLU A 112 0.13 -1.19 11.96
C GLU A 112 -0.92 -2.27 11.68
N TYR A 113 -1.82 -1.98 10.74
CA TYR A 113 -2.88 -2.88 10.34
C TYR A 113 -3.21 -2.66 8.86
N PHE A 114 -3.49 -3.76 8.16
CA PHE A 114 -3.99 -3.76 6.80
C PHE A 114 -4.98 -4.90 6.65
N ASN A 115 -6.22 -4.58 6.31
CA ASN A 115 -7.25 -5.56 6.06
C ASN A 115 -7.92 -5.27 4.73
N MET A 116 -7.96 -6.30 3.90
CA MET A 116 -8.55 -6.28 2.58
C MET A 116 -9.63 -7.36 2.53
N THR A 117 -10.81 -6.96 2.09
CA THR A 117 -11.93 -7.85 1.79
C THR A 117 -12.28 -7.71 0.33
N TYR A 118 -12.51 -8.82 -0.37
CA TYR A 118 -12.91 -8.80 -1.76
C TYR A 118 -13.74 -10.04 -2.13
N LYS A 119 -14.67 -9.87 -3.06
CA LYS A 119 -15.29 -10.97 -3.83
C LYS A 119 -14.76 -11.06 -5.27
N GLY A 120 -14.10 -10.00 -5.69
CA GLY A 120 -13.52 -9.78 -7.01
C GLY A 120 -12.92 -8.37 -7.04
N ILE A 121 -12.17 -8.04 -8.08
CA ILE A 121 -11.38 -6.79 -8.12
C ILE A 121 -12.25 -5.52 -8.09
N SER A 122 -13.49 -5.61 -8.57
CA SER A 122 -14.45 -4.50 -8.57
C SER A 122 -15.24 -4.38 -7.25
N ASP A 123 -15.03 -5.29 -6.30
CA ASP A 123 -15.65 -5.31 -4.97
C ASP A 123 -14.57 -5.40 -3.87
N VAL A 124 -13.46 -4.70 -4.09
CA VAL A 124 -12.37 -4.62 -3.11
C VAL A 124 -12.67 -3.51 -2.12
N SER A 125 -12.49 -3.79 -0.83
CA SER A 125 -12.39 -2.77 0.21
C SER A 125 -11.17 -3.01 1.07
N VAL A 126 -10.47 -1.92 1.42
CA VAL A 126 -9.32 -1.94 2.31
C VAL A 126 -9.56 -0.99 3.46
N LYS A 127 -9.22 -1.44 4.67
CA LYS A 127 -9.02 -0.59 5.85
C LYS A 127 -7.60 -0.77 6.34
N ALA A 128 -6.87 0.32 6.49
CA ALA A 128 -5.49 0.28 6.98
C ALA A 128 -5.23 1.34 8.04
N LYS A 129 -4.32 1.04 8.96
CA LYS A 129 -3.77 1.99 9.91
C LYS A 129 -2.26 2.08 9.70
N LEU A 130 -1.77 3.29 9.46
CA LEU A 130 -0.35 3.57 9.32
C LEU A 130 0.14 4.41 10.49
N ASN A 131 1.35 4.09 10.94
CA ASN A 131 2.08 4.85 11.93
C ASN A 131 3.13 5.69 11.23
N HIS A 132 3.17 6.98 11.54
CA HIS A 132 4.17 7.90 11.03
C HIS A 132 5.01 8.46 12.17
N THR A 133 6.32 8.53 11.94
CA THR A 133 7.23 9.30 12.77
C THR A 133 7.88 10.37 11.90
N LEU A 134 7.68 11.62 12.28
CA LEU A 134 8.36 12.76 11.67
C LEU A 134 9.54 13.15 12.53
N THR A 135 10.70 13.36 11.92
CA THR A 135 11.90 13.88 12.58
C THR A 135 12.32 15.17 11.88
N TRP A 136 12.26 16.29 12.59
CA TRP A 136 12.51 17.60 11.99
C TRP A 136 13.99 17.81 11.67
N ASN A 137 14.27 18.31 10.48
CA ASN A 137 15.65 18.53 10.02
C ASN A 137 16.17 19.92 10.38
N GLU A 138 15.27 20.84 10.70
CA GLU A 138 15.54 22.25 10.98
C GLU A 138 14.63 22.75 12.10
N ASN A 139 15.00 23.88 12.71
CA ASN A 139 14.10 24.59 13.63
C ASN A 139 12.95 25.22 12.82
N TYR A 140 11.73 25.13 13.32
CA TYR A 140 10.55 25.70 12.68
C TYR A 140 9.72 26.47 13.70
N SER A 141 9.29 27.68 13.34
CA SER A 141 8.38 28.47 14.16
C SER A 141 7.22 28.95 13.32
N TYR A 142 5.99 28.65 13.76
CA TYR A 142 4.77 29.08 13.09
C TYR A 142 3.61 29.18 14.07
N ARG A 143 2.84 30.28 13.98
CA ARG A 143 1.66 30.56 14.83
C ARG A 143 1.90 30.30 16.33
N GLY A 144 3.06 30.71 16.84
CA GLY A 144 3.42 30.56 18.25
C GLY A 144 3.78 29.12 18.67
N PHE A 145 4.02 28.23 17.72
CA PHE A 145 4.55 26.90 17.96
C PHE A 145 5.99 26.82 17.49
N ASN A 146 6.89 26.39 18.38
CA ASN A 146 8.32 26.23 18.10
C ASN A 146 8.67 24.76 18.07
N ILE A 147 9.37 24.36 17.02
CA ILE A 147 9.89 23.02 16.78
C ILE A 147 11.39 23.15 16.64
N HIS A 148 12.10 22.23 17.27
CA HIS A 148 13.54 22.16 17.20
C HIS A 148 13.99 21.06 16.25
N LYS A 149 15.15 21.28 15.63
CA LYS A 149 15.83 20.26 14.85
C LYS A 149 16.02 19.00 15.72
N GLY A 150 15.63 17.85 15.18
CA GLY A 150 15.69 16.55 15.84
C GLY A 150 14.41 16.17 16.59
N ASP A 151 13.48 17.11 16.79
CA ASP A 151 12.19 16.81 17.42
C ASP A 151 11.45 15.72 16.65
N LYS A 152 10.75 14.87 17.40
CA LYS A 152 9.97 13.77 16.85
C LYS A 152 8.50 13.92 17.18
N HIS A 153 7.67 13.68 16.17
CA HIS A 153 6.22 13.65 16.35
C HIS A 153 5.62 12.45 15.66
N TYR A 154 4.54 11.98 16.23
CA TYR A 154 4.00 10.68 15.95
C TYR A 154 2.54 10.82 15.53
N PHE A 155 2.21 10.20 14.40
CA PHE A 155 0.88 10.29 13.83
C PHE A 155 0.34 8.91 13.48
N ASN A 156 -0.98 8.80 13.55
CA ASN A 156 -1.76 7.68 13.03
C ASN A 156 -2.52 8.15 11.80
N SER A 157 -2.51 7.32 10.77
CA SER A 157 -3.34 7.53 9.60
C SER A 157 -4.29 6.37 9.42
N PHE A 158 -5.56 6.68 9.22
CA PHE A 158 -6.63 5.72 9.02
C PHE A 158 -7.08 5.82 7.58
N LEU A 159 -6.93 4.74 6.84
CA LEU A 159 -7.19 4.66 5.41
C LEU A 159 -8.40 3.79 5.18
N THR A 160 -9.30 4.26 4.33
CA THR A 160 -10.36 3.45 3.74
C THR A 160 -10.27 3.55 2.22
N LEU A 161 -10.19 2.42 1.55
CA LEU A 161 -10.27 2.33 0.10
C LEU A 161 -11.43 1.44 -0.30
N LYS A 162 -12.09 1.77 -1.39
CA LYS A 162 -13.12 0.93 -2.01
C LYS A 162 -12.97 1.00 -3.53
N ALA A 163 -13.15 -0.12 -4.21
CA ALA A 163 -13.19 -0.15 -5.66
C ALA A 163 -14.23 0.86 -6.19
N ASN A 164 -13.85 1.62 -7.21
CA ASN A 164 -14.73 2.61 -7.80
C ASN A 164 -15.73 1.92 -8.72
N SER A 165 -17.02 1.92 -8.33
CA SER A 165 -18.10 1.26 -9.08
C SER A 165 -18.37 1.87 -10.45
N TYR A 166 -17.99 3.13 -10.68
CA TYR A 166 -18.17 3.83 -11.95
C TYR A 166 -17.03 3.54 -12.95
N LEU A 167 -15.89 3.06 -12.45
CA LEU A 167 -14.71 2.73 -13.27
C LEU A 167 -14.36 1.26 -13.08
N PRO A 168 -15.16 0.35 -13.67
CA PRO A 168 -14.98 -1.09 -13.49
C PRO A 168 -13.61 -1.53 -13.99
N PHE A 169 -13.04 -2.52 -13.31
CA PHE A 169 -11.76 -3.08 -13.68
C PHE A 169 -11.93 -4.09 -14.84
N THR A 170 -11.17 -3.89 -15.90
CA THR A 170 -11.23 -4.68 -17.14
C THR A 170 -9.81 -4.94 -17.67
N SER A 171 -9.67 -5.70 -18.76
CA SER A 171 -8.35 -5.92 -19.37
C SER A 171 -7.68 -4.62 -19.89
N LYS A 172 -8.45 -3.54 -20.08
CA LYS A 172 -7.91 -2.20 -20.43
C LYS A 172 -7.10 -1.58 -19.29
N ASN A 173 -7.30 -2.04 -18.05
CA ASN A 173 -6.56 -1.56 -16.89
C ASN A 173 -5.11 -2.06 -16.86
N PHE A 174 -4.77 -3.06 -17.67
CA PHE A 174 -3.41 -3.56 -17.88
C PHE A 174 -2.74 -2.74 -18.99
N ASP A 175 -2.12 -1.64 -18.58
CA ASP A 175 -1.41 -0.74 -19.46
C ASP A 175 0.04 -1.21 -19.60
N VAL A 176 0.29 -1.98 -20.66
CA VAL A 176 1.58 -2.57 -20.99
C VAL A 176 2.66 -1.49 -21.10
N TYR A 177 2.43 -0.45 -21.90
CA TYR A 177 3.44 0.56 -22.20
C TYR A 177 3.86 1.39 -20.98
N SER A 178 2.88 1.84 -20.18
CA SER A 178 3.17 2.58 -18.94
C SER A 178 3.66 1.69 -17.80
N LYS A 179 3.61 0.37 -18.00
CA LYS A 179 3.96 -0.66 -17.02
C LYS A 179 3.10 -0.57 -15.76
N ARG A 180 1.78 -0.46 -15.93
CA ARG A 180 0.82 -0.29 -14.83
C ARG A 180 -0.38 -1.21 -14.96
N ILE A 181 -0.86 -1.68 -13.81
CA ILE A 181 -2.16 -2.32 -13.67
C ILE A 181 -3.00 -1.42 -12.78
N ARG A 182 -3.93 -0.66 -13.36
CA ARG A 182 -4.62 0.45 -12.69
C ARG A 182 -5.91 -0.01 -12.04
N LEU A 183 -5.95 -0.03 -10.72
CA LEU A 183 -7.18 -0.17 -9.95
C LEU A 183 -7.67 1.20 -9.52
N SER A 184 -8.86 1.58 -9.98
CA SER A 184 -9.53 2.82 -9.56
C SER A 184 -10.27 2.57 -8.25
N VAL A 185 -10.03 3.43 -7.25
CA VAL A 185 -10.63 3.34 -5.92
C VAL A 185 -11.12 4.71 -5.46
N SER A 186 -12.20 4.74 -4.70
CA SER A 186 -12.44 5.84 -3.78
C SER A 186 -11.49 5.71 -2.59
N PHE A 187 -10.88 6.80 -2.17
CA PHE A 187 -9.88 6.87 -1.12
C PHE A 187 -10.30 7.89 -0.08
N HIS A 188 -10.29 7.48 1.19
CA HIS A 188 -10.46 8.35 2.34
C HIS A 188 -9.32 8.13 3.32
N TRP A 189 -8.77 9.23 3.81
CA TRP A 189 -7.68 9.28 4.75
C TRP A 189 -8.02 10.22 5.90
N ILE A 190 -7.70 9.81 7.12
CA ILE A 190 -7.73 10.65 8.32
C ILE A 190 -6.38 10.55 9.04
N LEU A 191 -5.70 11.67 9.26
CA LEU A 191 -4.49 11.81 10.07
C LEU A 191 -4.83 12.28 11.48
N LYS A 192 -4.19 11.71 12.50
CA LYS A 192 -4.31 12.10 13.90
C LYS A 192 -2.97 12.10 14.59
N GLY A 193 -2.73 13.05 15.51
CA GLY A 193 -1.61 12.97 16.44
C GLY A 193 -1.76 11.77 17.39
N LYS A 194 -0.66 11.10 17.72
CA LYS A 194 -0.67 10.03 18.74
C LYS A 194 -0.68 10.57 20.17
N ASP A 195 -0.21 11.79 20.34
CA ASP A 195 -0.11 12.50 21.60
C ASP A 195 -0.54 13.96 21.41
N GLU A 196 -0.71 14.66 22.53
CA GLU A 196 -1.18 16.05 22.54
C GLU A 196 -0.26 16.98 21.75
N LEU A 197 1.06 16.75 21.80
CA LEU A 197 2.05 17.56 21.10
C LEU A 197 1.93 17.40 19.57
N SER A 198 1.85 16.15 19.12
CA SER A 198 1.69 15.79 17.71
C SER A 198 0.33 16.26 17.18
N GLN A 199 -0.73 16.19 17.99
CA GLN A 199 -2.03 16.73 17.61
C GLN A 199 -1.99 18.26 17.49
N LYS A 200 -1.38 18.96 18.46
CA LYS A 200 -1.15 20.41 18.36
C LYS A 200 -0.39 20.80 17.10
N ILE A 201 0.61 20.01 16.71
CA ILE A 201 1.34 20.22 15.45
C ILE A 201 0.43 20.04 14.26
N LEU A 202 -0.37 18.98 14.25
CA LEU A 202 -1.32 18.75 13.18
C LEU A 202 -2.27 19.92 13.02
N ASP A 203 -2.79 20.48 14.11
CA ASP A 203 -3.79 21.55 14.08
C ASP A 203 -3.21 22.93 13.78
N LYS A 204 -1.99 23.20 14.29
CA LYS A 204 -1.40 24.55 14.28
C LYS A 204 -0.38 24.78 13.18
N THR A 205 0.10 23.74 12.52
CA THR A 205 1.04 23.87 11.41
C THR A 205 0.31 23.67 10.08
N VAL A 206 1.05 23.91 9.02
CA VAL A 206 0.79 23.48 7.64
C VAL A 206 0.35 22.02 7.48
N LEU A 207 0.57 21.16 8.47
CA LEU A 207 0.08 19.78 8.44
C LEU A 207 -1.46 19.68 8.55
N ASN A 208 -2.15 20.77 8.95
CA ASN A 208 -3.60 20.78 9.10
C ASN A 208 -4.34 20.48 7.77
N GLY A 209 -3.77 20.86 6.63
CA GLY A 209 -4.32 20.55 5.30
C GLY A 209 -4.28 19.07 4.94
N TYR A 210 -3.68 18.23 5.79
CA TYR A 210 -3.51 16.79 5.61
C TYR A 210 -4.32 15.97 6.63
N ILE A 211 -5.14 16.63 7.46
CA ILE A 211 -5.98 15.97 8.46
C ILE A 211 -6.96 15.01 7.79
N GLU A 212 -7.67 15.49 6.77
CA GLU A 212 -8.64 14.69 6.06
C GLU A 212 -8.46 14.88 4.57
N TYR A 213 -8.51 13.77 3.83
CA TYR A 213 -8.43 13.79 2.39
C TYR A 213 -9.36 12.73 1.81
N ILE A 214 -10.21 13.17 0.89
CA ILE A 214 -11.19 12.33 0.21
C ILE A 214 -11.02 12.53 -1.28
N VAL A 215 -10.87 11.42 -2.01
CA VAL A 215 -10.82 11.40 -3.47
C VAL A 215 -11.65 10.24 -3.96
N ASP A 216 -12.62 10.53 -4.84
CA ASP A 216 -13.51 9.50 -5.38
C ASP A 216 -12.85 8.63 -6.45
N ASN A 217 -11.76 9.11 -7.06
CA ASN A 217 -11.05 8.42 -8.12
C ASN A 217 -9.53 8.52 -7.96
N TYR A 218 -9.00 7.70 -7.06
CA TYR A 218 -7.57 7.47 -6.92
C TYR A 218 -7.16 6.21 -7.68
N GLN A 219 -6.00 6.24 -8.34
CA GLN A 219 -5.49 5.09 -9.09
C GLN A 219 -4.35 4.41 -8.35
N ILE A 220 -4.54 3.13 -8.02
CA ILE A 220 -3.51 2.26 -7.47
C ILE A 220 -2.88 1.48 -8.62
N ASN A 221 -1.54 1.49 -8.70
CA ASN A 221 -0.81 0.60 -9.59
C ASN A 221 -0.53 -0.73 -8.90
N LEU A 222 -1.34 -1.76 -9.16
CA LEU A 222 -1.17 -3.08 -8.56
C LEU A 222 0.14 -3.77 -8.99
N PHE A 223 0.66 -3.44 -10.17
CA PHE A 223 1.87 -4.08 -10.70
C PHE A 223 3.11 -3.82 -9.83
N ARG A 224 3.19 -2.68 -9.14
CA ARG A 224 4.36 -2.38 -8.30
C ARG A 224 4.50 -3.34 -7.13
N TYR A 225 3.38 -3.82 -6.59
CA TYR A 225 3.39 -4.72 -5.43
C TYR A 225 3.88 -6.09 -5.83
N LEU A 226 3.48 -6.54 -7.02
CA LEU A 226 4.01 -7.74 -7.64
C LEU A 226 5.53 -7.62 -7.82
N VAL A 227 6.03 -6.51 -8.39
CA VAL A 227 7.47 -6.27 -8.53
C VAL A 227 8.18 -6.28 -7.18
N TYR A 228 7.64 -5.57 -6.19
CA TYR A 228 8.20 -5.48 -4.84
C TYR A 228 8.32 -6.84 -4.13
N LEU A 229 7.46 -7.81 -4.45
CA LEU A 229 7.54 -9.16 -3.86
C LEU A 229 8.54 -10.08 -4.55
N ILE A 230 8.90 -9.78 -5.80
CA ILE A 230 9.85 -10.55 -6.60
C ILE A 230 11.28 -10.01 -6.44
N GLU A 231 11.44 -8.69 -6.26
CA GLU A 231 12.71 -8.04 -5.88
C GLU A 231 13.19 -8.47 -4.48
#